data_AF-A0A937QZZ9-F1
#
_entry.id   AF-A0A937QZZ9-F1
#
_cell.length_a   1.000
_cell.length_b   1.000
_cell.length_c   1.000
_cell.angle_alpha   90.00
_cell.angle_beta   90.00
_cell.angle_gamma   90.00
#
_symmetry.space_group_name_H-M   'P 1'
#
loop_
_entity.id
_entity.type
_entity.pdbx_description
1 polymer ?
#
loop_
_entity_poly.entity_id
_entity_poly.type
_entity_poly.pdbx_seq_one_letter_code
_entity_poly.pdbx_strand_id
1 'polypeptide(L)'
;MTTKHFVESKRIAYLFVGVVITAIVVGCASPGTTRQQEPAAHYKSSKSAKEVAACIADGWENLGLFGGHIPVHMRPTSKGYTLTVGDVRTQLLVDIIDVGECSETTYYKNFVVGEVSFDKSVKECQ
;
A
#
# COMPACT_ATOMS: atom_id res chain seq x y z
N MET A 1 31.65 10.76 -60.94
CA MET A 1 32.03 10.33 -59.57
C MET A 1 32.11 11.61 -58.75
N THR A 2 31.24 11.94 -57.80
CA THR A 2 31.19 11.32 -56.45
C THR A 2 29.89 11.78 -55.75
N THR A 3 28.80 11.03 -55.86
CA THR A 3 27.51 11.31 -55.16
C THR A 3 26.90 10.02 -54.59
N LYS A 4 27.74 9.09 -54.11
CA LYS A 4 27.27 7.85 -53.45
C LYS A 4 27.55 7.79 -51.95
N HIS A 5 28.45 8.61 -51.40
CA HIS A 5 28.88 8.48 -50.00
C HIS A 5 28.02 9.21 -48.96
N PHE A 6 27.07 10.06 -49.35
CA PHE A 6 26.29 10.87 -48.39
C PHE A 6 24.93 10.25 -47.98
N VAL A 7 24.42 9.27 -48.75
CA VAL A 7 23.06 8.73 -48.52
C VAL A 7 23.04 7.53 -47.59
N GLU A 8 24.16 6.81 -47.42
CA GLU A 8 24.24 5.63 -46.55
C GLU A 8 24.24 5.97 -45.05
N SER A 9 24.71 7.17 -44.66
CA SER A 9 24.72 7.61 -43.26
C SER A 9 23.31 7.87 -42.70
N LYS A 10 22.33 8.21 -43.56
CA LYS A 10 20.95 8.50 -43.13
C LYS A 10 20.09 7.25 -42.87
N ARG A 11 20.52 6.07 -43.32
CA ARG A 11 19.77 4.81 -43.11
C ARG A 11 20.00 4.23 -41.72
N ILE A 12 21.11 4.57 -41.07
CA ILE A 12 21.44 4.15 -39.71
C ILE A 12 20.65 4.96 -38.67
N ALA A 13 20.29 6.22 -38.99
CA ALA A 13 19.49 7.07 -38.12
C ALA A 13 18.03 6.59 -37.97
N TYR A 14 17.51 5.81 -38.92
CA TYR A 14 16.15 5.27 -38.89
C TYR A 14 16.01 3.92 -38.15
N LEU A 15 17.11 3.36 -37.61
CA LEU A 15 17.09 2.17 -36.76
C LEU A 15 17.05 2.51 -35.26
N PHE A 16 16.86 3.78 -34.90
CA PHE A 16 16.61 4.23 -33.53
C PHE A 16 15.14 4.61 -33.27
N VAL A 17 14.23 4.29 -34.19
CA VAL A 17 12.78 4.25 -33.92
C VAL A 17 12.44 2.87 -33.33
N GLY A 18 13.25 2.45 -32.35
CA GLY A 18 13.02 1.28 -31.53
C GLY A 18 11.96 1.63 -30.51
N VAL A 19 10.70 1.52 -30.92
CA VAL A 19 9.55 1.06 -30.13
C VAL A 19 9.84 0.97 -28.62
N VAL A 20 9.75 2.11 -27.93
CA VAL A 20 9.57 2.14 -26.48
C VAL A 20 8.08 1.96 -26.25
N ILE A 21 7.64 0.70 -26.25
CA ILE A 21 6.35 0.34 -25.67
C ILE A 21 6.49 0.55 -24.16
N THR A 22 6.08 1.72 -23.69
CA THR A 22 5.76 1.94 -22.29
C THR A 22 4.53 1.10 -21.99
N ALA A 23 4.75 -0.17 -21.62
CA ALA A 23 3.75 -0.96 -20.94
C ALA A 23 3.48 -0.26 -19.60
N ILE A 24 2.46 0.60 -19.58
CA ILE A 24 1.85 1.05 -18.34
C ILE A 24 1.17 -0.19 -17.78
N VAL A 25 1.93 -0.96 -17.00
CA VAL A 25 1.37 -2.02 -16.17
C VAL A 25 0.51 -1.28 -15.15
N VAL A 26 -0.78 -1.12 -15.45
CA VAL A 26 -1.79 -0.77 -14.45
C VAL A 26 -1.93 -2.02 -13.59
N GLY A 27 -0.94 -2.24 -12.72
CA GLY A 27 -0.95 -3.34 -11.78
C GLY A 27 -2.20 -3.21 -10.93
N CYS A 28 -3.05 -4.22 -10.93
CA CYS A 28 -4.11 -4.35 -9.93
C CYS A 28 -3.43 -4.27 -8.56
N ALA A 29 -3.56 -3.14 -7.89
CA ALA A 29 -2.95 -2.98 -6.59
C ALA A 29 -3.55 -4.06 -5.67
N SER A 30 -2.69 -4.86 -5.07
CA SER A 30 -3.08 -5.88 -4.12
C SER A 30 -2.52 -5.48 -2.76
N PRO A 31 -2.97 -6.09 -1.66
CA PRO A 31 -2.29 -5.90 -0.38
C PRO A 31 -0.76 -6.14 -0.47
N GLY A 32 -0.30 -6.94 -1.43
CA GLY A 32 1.13 -7.14 -1.70
C GLY A 32 1.84 -5.94 -2.33
N THR A 33 1.16 -5.12 -3.13
CA THR A 33 1.74 -3.91 -3.73
C THR A 33 1.80 -2.77 -2.72
N THR A 34 0.83 -2.65 -1.82
CA THR A 34 0.82 -1.63 -0.75
C THR A 34 2.00 -1.81 0.20
N ARG A 35 2.41 -3.04 0.46
CA ARG A 35 3.61 -3.35 1.27
C ARG A 35 4.94 -3.00 0.60
N GLN A 36 4.96 -2.71 -0.71
CA GLN A 36 6.16 -2.28 -1.42
C GLN A 36 6.39 -0.76 -1.28
N GLN A 37 5.42 -0.03 -0.74
CA GLN A 37 5.54 1.39 -0.45
C GLN A 37 6.22 1.60 0.91
N GLU A 38 6.81 2.78 1.11
CA GLU A 38 7.31 3.18 2.42
C GLU A 38 6.15 3.22 3.43
N PRO A 39 6.30 2.56 4.60
CA PRO A 39 5.28 2.59 5.63
C PRO A 39 5.03 4.02 6.12
N ALA A 40 3.76 4.35 6.33
CA ALA A 40 3.35 5.62 6.89
C ALA A 40 3.79 5.76 8.37
N ALA A 41 3.77 4.65 9.09
CA ALA A 41 4.21 4.60 10.47
C ALA A 41 4.61 3.19 10.90
N HIS A 42 5.47 3.15 11.92
CA HIS A 42 5.80 1.95 12.66
C HIS A 42 5.63 2.22 14.16
N TYR A 43 5.02 1.27 14.85
CA TYR A 43 4.78 1.35 16.29
C TYR A 43 5.20 0.06 16.99
N LYS A 44 5.54 0.20 18.26
CA LYS A 44 5.70 -0.91 19.20
C LYS A 44 4.63 -0.78 20.26
N SER A 45 4.08 -1.90 20.68
CA SER A 45 3.03 -1.99 21.69
C SER A 45 3.42 -2.99 22.76
N SER A 46 3.02 -2.73 24.00
CA SER A 46 3.10 -3.71 25.10
C SER A 46 1.91 -4.67 25.13
N LYS A 47 0.97 -4.55 24.18
CA LYS A 47 -0.20 -5.41 24.04
C LYS A 47 0.09 -6.52 23.02
N SER A 48 -0.71 -7.58 23.04
CA SER A 48 -0.62 -8.64 22.04
C SER A 48 -1.10 -8.15 20.66
N ALA A 49 -0.65 -8.80 19.58
CA ALA A 49 -1.08 -8.43 18.23
C ALA A 49 -2.60 -8.54 18.05
N LYS A 50 -3.24 -9.49 18.75
CA LYS A 50 -4.69 -9.66 18.73
C LYS A 50 -5.42 -8.48 19.37
N GLU A 51 -4.94 -7.98 20.50
CA GLU A 51 -5.55 -6.84 21.20
C GLU A 51 -5.42 -5.55 20.37
N VAL A 52 -4.23 -5.31 19.81
CA VAL A 52 -4.01 -4.16 18.91
C VAL A 52 -4.88 -4.29 17.66
N ALA A 53 -4.96 -5.48 17.06
CA ALA A 53 -5.78 -5.73 15.88
C ALA A 53 -7.27 -5.45 16.15
N ALA A 54 -7.80 -5.98 17.25
CA ALA A 54 -9.19 -5.76 17.63
C ALA A 54 -9.48 -4.27 17.88
N CYS A 55 -8.59 -3.58 18.63
CA CYS A 55 -8.75 -2.14 18.90
C CYS A 55 -8.76 -1.30 17.61
N ILE A 56 -7.85 -1.57 16.67
CA ILE A 56 -7.81 -0.82 15.40
C ILE A 56 -9.04 -1.13 14.55
N ALA A 57 -9.46 -2.39 14.48
CA ALA A 57 -10.68 -2.77 13.76
C ALA A 57 -11.90 -2.05 14.31
N ASP A 58 -12.11 -2.09 15.63
CA ASP A 58 -13.20 -1.39 16.30
C ASP A 58 -13.14 0.11 16.03
N GLY A 59 -11.96 0.73 16.15
CA GLY A 59 -11.77 2.15 15.88
C GLY A 59 -12.17 2.53 14.46
N TRP A 60 -11.74 1.74 13.47
CA TRP A 60 -12.00 1.98 12.05
C TRP A 60 -13.46 1.72 11.66
N GLU A 61 -14.08 0.66 12.16
CA GLU A 61 -15.51 0.34 11.91
C GLU A 61 -16.42 1.46 12.41
N ASN A 62 -16.05 2.11 13.53
CA ASN A 62 -16.84 3.13 14.20
C ASN A 62 -16.57 4.57 13.72
N LEU A 63 -15.72 4.79 12.71
CA LEU A 63 -15.43 6.17 12.23
C LEU A 63 -16.63 6.86 11.59
N GLY A 64 -17.70 6.13 11.24
CA GLY A 64 -18.98 6.69 10.80
C GLY A 64 -18.91 7.60 9.58
N LEU A 65 -17.83 7.50 8.79
CA LEU A 65 -17.62 8.36 7.63
C LEU A 65 -18.78 8.14 6.64
N PHE A 66 -19.42 9.24 6.24
CA PHE A 66 -20.56 9.25 5.31
C PHE A 66 -21.84 8.56 5.80
N GLY A 67 -22.04 8.44 7.12
CA GLY A 67 -23.29 7.92 7.69
C GLY A 67 -23.46 6.41 7.52
N GLY A 68 -22.37 5.68 7.26
CA GLY A 68 -22.35 4.22 7.18
C GLY A 68 -21.19 3.61 7.96
N HIS A 69 -21.22 2.28 8.14
CA HIS A 69 -20.09 1.50 8.65
C HIS A 69 -19.07 1.27 7.54
N ILE A 70 -17.79 1.39 7.89
CA ILE A 70 -16.69 1.11 6.97
C ILE A 70 -16.38 -0.39 7.06
N PRO A 71 -16.40 -1.13 5.94
CA PRO A 71 -16.04 -2.54 5.96
C PRO A 71 -14.55 -2.68 6.25
N VAL A 72 -14.22 -3.12 7.46
CA VAL A 72 -12.86 -3.47 7.85
C VAL A 72 -12.66 -4.96 7.63
N HIS A 73 -11.59 -5.32 6.92
CA HIS A 73 -11.21 -6.71 6.73
C HIS A 73 -10.02 -7.03 7.64
N MET A 74 -10.28 -7.75 8.72
CA MET A 74 -9.24 -8.30 9.60
C MET A 74 -9.02 -9.78 9.28
N ARG A 75 -7.75 -10.16 9.10
CA ARG A 75 -7.36 -11.53 8.77
C ARG A 75 -6.18 -11.98 9.64
N PRO A 76 -6.26 -13.14 10.32
CA PRO A 76 -5.09 -13.72 10.98
C PRO A 76 -4.03 -14.16 9.96
N THR A 77 -2.78 -14.12 10.38
CA THR A 77 -1.60 -14.55 9.63
C THR A 77 -0.77 -15.52 10.49
N SER A 78 0.30 -16.08 9.92
CA SER A 78 1.21 -16.93 10.70
C SER A 78 2.01 -16.16 11.77
N LYS A 79 2.02 -14.83 11.73
CA LYS A 79 2.82 -13.97 12.64
C LYS A 79 1.99 -12.99 13.45
N GLY A 80 0.67 -12.96 13.29
CA GLY A 80 -0.20 -11.95 13.90
C GLY A 80 -1.41 -11.66 13.00
N TYR A 81 -1.70 -10.40 12.69
CA TYR A 81 -2.91 -9.98 11.97
C TYR A 81 -2.61 -8.97 10.86
N THR A 82 -3.43 -8.99 9.82
CA THR A 82 -3.50 -7.93 8.81
C THR A 82 -4.90 -7.32 8.84
N LEU A 83 -4.99 -5.99 8.87
CA LEU A 83 -6.21 -5.24 8.67
C LEU A 83 -6.13 -4.46 7.36
N THR A 84 -7.25 -4.40 6.63
CA THR A 84 -7.37 -3.58 5.43
C THR A 84 -8.73 -2.88 5.35
N VAL A 85 -8.72 -1.65 4.88
CA VAL A 85 -9.92 -0.85 4.53
C VAL A 85 -9.74 -0.27 3.14
N GLY A 86 -10.86 -0.16 2.41
CA GLY A 86 -10.89 0.47 1.09
C GLY A 86 -10.56 -0.48 -0.05
N ASP A 87 -10.52 0.08 -1.26
CA ASP A 87 -10.19 -0.65 -2.47
C ASP A 87 -8.70 -0.53 -2.80
N VAL A 88 -8.30 -1.13 -3.92
CA VAL A 88 -6.91 -1.17 -4.39
C VAL A 88 -6.27 0.21 -4.58
N ARG A 89 -7.05 1.27 -4.79
CA ARG A 89 -6.56 2.65 -5.00
C ARG A 89 -6.60 3.50 -3.74
N THR A 90 -7.50 3.16 -2.82
CA THR A 90 -7.79 3.90 -1.58
C THR A 90 -7.58 3.01 -0.36
N GLN A 91 -6.47 2.27 -0.36
CA GLN A 91 -6.23 1.24 0.65
C GLN A 91 -5.50 1.78 1.88
N LEU A 92 -6.05 1.46 3.05
CA LEU A 92 -5.29 1.39 4.30
C LEU A 92 -4.93 -0.06 4.58
N LEU A 93 -3.71 -0.29 5.04
CA LEU A 93 -3.25 -1.62 5.42
C LEU A 93 -2.44 -1.52 6.71
N VAL A 94 -2.76 -2.34 7.69
CA VAL A 94 -1.99 -2.49 8.92
C VAL A 94 -1.57 -3.94 9.05
N ASP A 95 -0.28 -4.18 9.21
CA ASP A 95 0.26 -5.46 9.64
C ASP A 95 0.70 -5.37 11.09
N ILE A 96 0.28 -6.34 11.89
CA ILE A 96 0.58 -6.42 13.31
C ILE A 96 1.19 -7.79 13.54
N ILE A 97 2.40 -7.82 14.08
CA ILE A 97 3.10 -9.07 14.37
C ILE A 97 3.30 -9.21 15.87
N ASP A 98 3.16 -10.43 16.38
CA ASP A 98 3.52 -10.77 17.75
C ASP A 98 5.04 -10.81 17.91
N VAL A 99 5.52 -10.20 18.99
CA VAL A 99 6.94 -10.18 19.40
C VAL A 99 7.00 -10.52 20.90
N GLY A 100 6.97 -11.80 21.22
CA GLY A 100 6.83 -12.27 22.60
C GLY A 100 5.41 -12.02 23.13
N GLU A 101 5.28 -11.33 24.26
CA GLU A 101 3.99 -10.86 24.81
C GLU A 101 3.57 -9.48 24.28
N CYS A 102 4.44 -8.87 23.46
CA CYS A 102 4.26 -7.55 22.86
C CYS A 102 3.90 -7.67 21.37
N SER A 103 3.70 -6.53 20.68
CA SER A 103 3.53 -6.52 19.23
C SER A 103 4.22 -5.36 18.54
N GLU A 104 4.49 -5.53 17.25
CA GLU A 104 4.94 -4.46 16.36
C GLU A 104 3.91 -4.24 15.25
N THR A 105 3.56 -2.97 15.04
CA THR A 105 2.56 -2.53 14.05
C THR A 105 3.25 -1.79 12.92
N THR A 106 3.00 -2.20 11.69
CA THR A 106 3.40 -1.47 10.48
C THR A 106 2.17 -1.01 9.74
N TYR A 107 2.08 0.31 9.53
CA TYR A 107 0.93 0.94 8.91
C TYR A 107 1.30 1.52 7.55
N TYR A 108 0.52 1.18 6.53
CA TYR A 108 0.64 1.64 5.17
C TYR A 108 -0.65 2.36 4.78
N LYS A 109 -0.51 3.48 4.07
CA LYS A 109 -1.65 4.25 3.58
C LYS A 109 -1.42 4.75 2.17
N ASN A 110 -2.45 4.61 1.35
CA ASN A 110 -2.62 5.43 0.14
C ASN A 110 -3.53 6.63 0.47
N PHE A 111 -3.89 7.42 -0.54
CA PHE A 111 -4.85 8.50 -0.36
C PHE A 111 -6.23 7.97 0.05
N VAL A 112 -6.70 8.32 1.25
CA VAL A 112 -8.02 7.93 1.77
C VAL A 112 -8.71 9.13 2.41
N VAL A 113 -10.02 9.30 2.16
CA VAL A 113 -10.79 10.38 2.78
C VAL A 113 -10.98 10.10 4.28
N GLY A 114 -10.72 11.09 5.12
CA GLY A 114 -10.81 10.93 6.58
C GLY A 114 -9.58 10.27 7.20
N GLU A 115 -8.45 10.23 6.49
CA GLU A 115 -7.15 9.68 6.93
C GLU A 115 -6.81 9.98 8.40
N VAL A 116 -6.99 11.23 8.84
CA VAL A 116 -6.67 11.66 10.21
C VAL A 116 -7.36 10.81 11.28
N SER A 117 -8.59 10.37 11.03
CA SER A 117 -9.36 9.55 11.97
C SER A 117 -8.83 8.11 12.04
N PHE A 118 -8.38 7.57 10.90
CA PHE A 118 -7.75 6.25 10.84
C PHE A 118 -6.38 6.26 11.52
N ASP A 119 -5.56 7.27 11.22
CA ASP A 119 -4.23 7.48 11.79
C ASP A 119 -4.30 7.61 13.32
N LYS A 120 -5.31 8.34 13.82
CA LYS A 120 -5.57 8.46 15.27
C LYS A 120 -5.83 7.09 15.90
N SER A 121 -6.71 6.29 15.30
CA SER A 121 -7.06 4.95 15.83
C SER A 121 -5.84 4.03 15.87
N VAL A 122 -5.02 4.03 14.82
CA VAL A 122 -3.78 3.24 14.80
C VAL A 122 -2.86 3.69 15.94
N LYS A 123 -2.67 4.99 16.14
CA LYS A 123 -1.78 5.52 17.18
C LYS A 123 -2.26 5.23 18.61
N GLU A 124 -3.57 5.34 18.87
CA GLU A 124 -4.13 5.17 20.22
C GLU A 124 -4.24 3.70 20.65
N CYS A 125 -4.29 2.77 19.69
CA CYS A 125 -4.41 1.34 19.97
C CYS A 125 -3.10 0.64 20.34
N GLN A 126 -1.97 1.33 20.24
CA GLN A 126 -0.67 0.80 20.65
C GLN A 126 -0.57 0.62 22.16
#